data_AF-A0A9E0HEH6-F1
#
_entry.id   AF-A0A9E0HEH6-F1
#
_cell.length_a   1.000
_cell.length_b   1.000
_cell.length_c   1.000
_cell.angle_alpha   90.00
_cell.angle_beta   90.00
_cell.angle_gamma   90.00
#
_symmetry.space_group_name_H-M   'P 1'
#
loop_
_entity.id
_entity.type
_entity.pdbx_description
1 polymer ?
#
loop_
_entity_poly.entity_id
_entity_poly.type
_entity_poly.pdbx_seq_one_letter_code
_entity_poly.pdbx_strand_id
1 'polypeptide(L)'
;MPAAIIALGSQHATPEVGAVIRERGLRGPVAIVRAGYQEREADDGALVAALGVPAVNLGLHARAATVFADDPTFAAAYRDRQTLLRHMQSCYRVRLEKTEDAARTIALRYFEPELLGGEDAVSVEQLRHLDANHVARCEQVRTAFAALWHPTERPAVARHRAELAALLAPAEAVVIAGGHVASLHNRLELFDLLGLVADKLVIAWGAGAMVLSDRIVLYHDYPPYGSDIAQVLDTGFGLAPGVVVLPDPSRRLNPDTGPAIARFARRMAPALCLGMDADARLEFRDRRLVAGRGRHLRQDGVVDPSWTAAVLAPGLAALGDSAEELPR
;
A
#
# COMPACT_ATOMS: atom_id res chain seq x y z
N MET A 1 -0.64 3.51 -17.90
CA MET A 1 -1.20 2.73 -16.78
C MET A 1 -0.58 1.35 -16.86
N PRO A 2 0.05 0.85 -15.77
CA PRO A 2 0.82 -0.39 -15.81
C PRO A 2 -0.01 -1.56 -16.34
N ALA A 3 0.59 -2.46 -17.15
CA ALA A 3 -0.15 -3.61 -17.69
C ALA A 3 -0.52 -4.62 -16.59
N ALA A 4 0.36 -4.81 -15.62
CA ALA A 4 0.15 -5.70 -14.49
C ALA A 4 0.92 -5.22 -13.27
N ILE A 5 0.46 -5.65 -12.09
CA ILE A 5 1.13 -5.41 -10.81
C ILE A 5 1.31 -6.73 -10.10
N ILE A 6 2.50 -6.95 -9.58
CA ILE A 6 2.80 -8.07 -8.68
C ILE A 6 3.22 -7.48 -7.34
N ALA A 7 2.36 -7.59 -6.34
CA ALA A 7 2.70 -7.26 -4.97
C ALA A 7 3.30 -8.50 -4.29
N LEU A 8 4.52 -8.39 -3.78
CA LEU A 8 5.23 -9.45 -3.10
C LEU A 8 5.28 -9.22 -1.60
N GLY A 9 5.47 -10.34 -0.90
CA GLY A 9 5.88 -10.43 0.48
C GLY A 9 7.22 -9.79 0.82
N SER A 10 7.64 -9.96 2.05
CA SER A 10 8.97 -9.55 2.53
C SER A 10 10.10 -10.07 1.64
N GLN A 11 11.00 -9.20 1.19
CA GLN A 11 12.14 -9.57 0.34
C GLN A 11 13.47 -9.65 1.12
N HIS A 12 13.43 -9.74 2.46
CA HIS A 12 14.64 -9.71 3.30
C HIS A 12 15.26 -11.09 3.53
N ALA A 13 14.45 -12.09 3.86
CA ALA A 13 14.95 -13.43 4.19
C ALA A 13 15.15 -14.30 2.94
N THR A 14 14.13 -14.33 2.08
CA THR A 14 14.08 -15.14 0.86
C THR A 14 13.52 -14.30 -0.28
N PRO A 15 14.37 -13.52 -1.00
CA PRO A 15 13.90 -12.65 -2.08
C PRO A 15 13.28 -13.46 -3.23
N GLU A 16 12.00 -13.24 -3.52
CA GLU A 16 11.29 -13.84 -4.66
C GLU A 16 11.38 -12.99 -5.93
N VAL A 17 11.79 -11.71 -5.82
CA VAL A 17 11.78 -10.76 -6.94
C VAL A 17 12.53 -11.29 -8.18
N GLY A 18 13.71 -11.91 -8.00
CA GLY A 18 14.45 -12.52 -9.11
C GLY A 18 13.79 -13.77 -9.71
N ALA A 19 13.05 -14.53 -8.90
CA ALA A 19 12.25 -15.64 -9.40
C ALA A 19 11.10 -15.14 -10.26
N VAL A 20 10.42 -14.06 -9.85
CA VAL A 20 9.36 -13.41 -10.61
C VAL A 20 9.90 -12.85 -11.94
N ILE A 21 11.06 -12.19 -11.92
CA ILE A 21 11.74 -11.70 -13.14
C ILE A 21 11.92 -12.83 -14.15
N ARG A 22 12.45 -13.98 -13.71
CA ARG A 22 12.65 -15.17 -14.55
C ARG A 22 11.35 -15.81 -15.00
N GLU A 23 10.37 -15.96 -14.12
CA GLU A 23 9.04 -16.51 -14.42
C GLU A 23 8.33 -15.70 -15.50
N ARG A 24 8.48 -14.37 -15.48
CA ARG A 24 7.94 -13.45 -16.48
C ARG A 24 8.77 -13.37 -17.76
N GLY A 25 9.90 -14.09 -17.83
CA GLY A 25 10.77 -14.10 -18.99
C GLY A 25 11.46 -12.77 -19.27
N LEU A 26 11.57 -11.89 -18.27
CA LEU A 26 12.22 -10.59 -18.42
C LEU A 26 13.73 -10.78 -18.56
N ARG A 27 14.32 -10.12 -19.54
CA ARG A 27 15.76 -10.21 -19.86
C ARG A 27 16.42 -8.85 -19.98
N GLY A 28 15.62 -7.81 -20.27
CA GLY A 28 16.07 -6.44 -20.40
C GLY A 28 16.21 -5.71 -19.07
N PRO A 29 16.56 -4.41 -19.13
CA PRO A 29 16.74 -3.58 -17.95
C PRO A 29 15.50 -3.48 -17.06
N VAL A 30 15.71 -3.36 -15.76
CA VAL A 30 14.65 -3.11 -14.77
C VAL A 30 14.91 -1.79 -14.06
N ALA A 31 13.92 -0.92 -14.00
CA ALA A 31 14.00 0.30 -13.23
C ALA A 31 13.66 0.04 -11.76
N ILE A 32 14.45 0.58 -10.84
CA ILE A 32 14.26 0.41 -9.40
C ILE A 32 13.85 1.74 -8.78
N VAL A 33 12.80 1.71 -7.98
CA VAL A 33 12.43 2.74 -7.02
C VAL A 33 12.68 2.20 -5.63
N ARG A 34 13.52 2.90 -4.85
CA ARG A 34 13.66 2.63 -3.43
C ARG A 34 13.41 3.90 -2.64
N ALA A 35 12.77 3.76 -1.49
CA ALA A 35 12.72 4.84 -0.53
C ALA A 35 13.91 4.83 0.42
N GLY A 36 14.38 3.63 0.81
CA GLY A 36 15.36 3.48 1.90
C GLY A 36 14.94 4.26 3.17
N TYR A 37 15.86 4.44 4.10
CA TYR A 37 15.93 5.69 4.85
C TYR A 37 16.78 6.61 3.96
N GLN A 38 16.15 7.49 3.17
CA GLN A 38 16.70 8.53 2.26
C GLN A 38 18.19 8.41 1.86
N GLU A 39 19.10 8.52 2.83
CA GLU A 39 20.56 8.37 2.71
C GLU A 39 21.02 7.01 2.14
N ARG A 40 20.20 5.95 2.28
CA ARG A 40 20.49 4.59 1.77
C ARG A 40 19.83 4.29 0.42
N GLU A 41 19.31 5.30 -0.29
CA GLU A 41 18.67 5.09 -1.60
C GLU A 41 19.62 4.39 -2.58
N ALA A 42 20.91 4.74 -2.55
CA ALA A 42 21.97 4.19 -3.40
C ALA A 42 22.47 2.79 -2.98
N ASP A 43 22.12 2.28 -1.80
CA ASP A 43 22.60 0.99 -1.28
C ASP A 43 21.87 -0.22 -1.93
N ASP A 44 21.74 -0.23 -3.25
CA ASP A 44 20.88 -1.15 -4.01
C ASP A 44 21.56 -2.42 -4.52
N GLY A 45 22.88 -2.55 -4.33
CA GLY A 45 23.67 -3.67 -4.86
C GLY A 45 23.10 -5.06 -4.53
N ALA A 46 22.62 -5.28 -3.31
CA ALA A 46 21.98 -6.55 -2.93
C ALA A 46 20.68 -6.80 -3.69
N LEU A 47 19.87 -5.76 -3.93
CA LEU A 47 18.66 -5.87 -4.73
C LEU A 47 19.00 -6.10 -6.21
N VAL A 48 19.93 -5.32 -6.76
CA VAL A 48 20.40 -5.48 -8.15
C VAL A 48 20.89 -6.90 -8.39
N ALA A 49 21.71 -7.44 -7.48
CA ALA A 49 22.17 -8.83 -7.55
C ALA A 49 21.00 -9.84 -7.51
N ALA A 50 19.99 -9.61 -6.68
CA ALA A 50 18.82 -10.49 -6.56
C ALA A 50 17.92 -10.48 -7.81
N LEU A 51 17.90 -9.39 -8.59
CA LEU A 51 17.09 -9.30 -9.81
C LEU A 51 17.60 -10.23 -10.92
N GLY A 52 18.92 -10.39 -11.05
CA GLY A 52 19.54 -11.26 -12.05
C GLY A 52 19.47 -10.73 -13.50
N VAL A 53 19.12 -9.45 -13.68
CA VAL A 53 19.06 -8.74 -14.97
C VAL A 53 19.66 -7.35 -14.79
N PRO A 54 20.02 -6.63 -15.88
CA PRO A 54 20.47 -5.25 -15.77
C PRO A 54 19.44 -4.41 -15.03
N ALA A 55 19.89 -3.52 -14.16
CA ALA A 55 18.98 -2.68 -13.39
C ALA A 55 19.52 -1.27 -13.22
N VAL A 56 18.60 -0.30 -13.15
CA VAL A 56 18.90 1.11 -12.94
C VAL A 56 18.04 1.67 -11.83
N ASN A 57 18.67 2.27 -10.83
CA ASN A 57 17.95 2.98 -9.78
C ASN A 57 17.56 4.38 -10.24
N LEU A 58 16.28 4.70 -10.07
CA LEU A 58 15.73 5.97 -10.51
C LEU A 58 16.11 7.12 -9.57
N GLY A 59 16.59 6.86 -8.35
CA GLY A 59 17.17 7.88 -7.46
C GLY A 59 16.22 9.03 -7.14
N LEU A 60 14.94 8.73 -6.81
CA LEU A 60 13.91 9.76 -6.66
C LEU A 60 14.17 10.72 -5.49
N HIS A 61 14.85 10.27 -4.42
CA HIS A 61 15.20 11.14 -3.30
C HIS A 61 16.31 12.10 -3.70
N ALA A 62 17.38 11.61 -4.32
CA ALA A 62 18.44 12.44 -4.85
C ALA A 62 17.91 13.49 -5.84
N ARG A 63 17.05 13.08 -6.78
CA ARG A 63 16.39 13.99 -7.74
C ARG A 63 15.53 15.04 -7.03
N ALA A 64 14.76 14.64 -6.03
CA ALA A 64 13.94 15.59 -5.28
C ALA A 64 14.81 16.59 -4.49
N ALA A 65 15.95 16.17 -3.95
CA ALA A 65 16.89 17.07 -3.31
C ALA A 65 17.42 18.13 -4.30
N THR A 66 17.77 17.74 -5.52
CA THR A 66 18.13 18.67 -6.60
C THR A 66 16.99 19.61 -6.94
N VAL A 67 15.77 19.12 -7.13
CA VAL A 67 14.57 19.97 -7.37
C VAL A 67 14.43 21.03 -6.28
N PHE A 68 14.54 20.66 -5.01
CA PHE A 68 14.35 21.59 -3.91
C PHE A 68 15.50 22.59 -3.73
N ALA A 69 16.72 22.24 -4.17
CA ALA A 69 17.85 23.16 -4.21
C ALA A 69 17.71 24.16 -5.36
N ASP A 70 17.30 23.69 -6.55
CA ASP A 70 17.13 24.49 -7.76
C ASP A 70 15.92 25.43 -7.68
N ASP A 71 14.93 25.09 -6.84
CA ASP A 71 13.67 25.83 -6.71
C ASP A 71 13.27 26.06 -5.23
N PRO A 72 13.94 27.00 -4.54
CA PRO A 72 13.73 27.22 -3.10
C PRO A 72 12.31 27.65 -2.73
N THR A 73 11.62 28.39 -3.61
CA THR A 73 10.25 28.83 -3.40
C THR A 73 9.29 27.65 -3.42
N PHE A 74 9.39 26.78 -4.43
CA PHE A 74 8.60 25.54 -4.46
C PHE A 74 8.96 24.61 -3.30
N ALA A 75 10.25 24.53 -2.92
CA ALA A 75 10.68 23.74 -1.78
C ALA A 75 10.03 24.21 -0.45
N ALA A 76 9.94 25.53 -0.24
CA ALA A 76 9.25 26.09 0.93
C ALA A 76 7.76 25.69 0.94
N ALA A 77 7.06 25.90 -0.17
CA ALA A 77 5.66 25.53 -0.29
C ALA A 77 5.41 24.03 -0.12
N TYR A 78 6.30 23.19 -0.67
CA TYR A 78 6.25 21.75 -0.51
C TYR A 78 6.43 21.36 0.97
N ARG A 79 7.38 21.98 1.69
CA ARG A 79 7.56 21.76 3.15
C ARG A 79 6.33 22.19 3.96
N ASP A 80 5.70 23.30 3.60
CA ASP A 80 4.49 23.80 4.27
C ASP A 80 3.34 22.81 4.08
N ARG A 81 3.14 22.30 2.86
CA ARG A 81 2.19 21.21 2.57
C ARG A 81 2.46 19.98 3.44
N GLN A 82 3.72 19.52 3.52
CA GLN A 82 4.05 18.34 4.33
C GLN A 82 3.85 18.59 5.82
N THR A 83 4.07 19.81 6.30
CA THR A 83 3.83 20.19 7.69
C THR A 83 2.34 20.17 7.99
N LEU A 84 1.51 20.72 7.11
CA LEU A 84 0.05 20.66 7.24
C LEU A 84 -0.46 19.22 7.29
N LEU A 85 -0.04 18.37 6.35
CA LEU A 85 -0.44 16.95 6.33
C LEU A 85 -0.02 16.21 7.61
N ARG A 86 1.18 16.48 8.14
CA ARG A 86 1.62 15.90 9.44
C ARG A 86 0.77 16.38 10.62
N HIS A 87 0.42 17.66 10.66
CA HIS A 87 -0.46 18.18 11.71
C HIS A 87 -1.86 17.56 11.62
N MET A 88 -2.40 17.40 10.40
CA MET A 88 -3.67 16.71 10.18
C MET A 88 -3.63 15.25 10.65
N GLN A 89 -2.57 14.51 10.29
CA GLN A 89 -2.35 13.14 10.79
C GLN A 89 -2.32 13.10 12.33
N SER A 90 -1.71 14.11 12.96
CA SER A 90 -1.59 14.17 14.42
C SER A 90 -2.95 14.39 15.08
N CYS A 91 -3.78 15.29 14.54
CA CYS A 91 -5.16 15.48 15.00
C CYS A 91 -6.04 14.24 14.77
N TYR A 92 -5.89 13.59 13.60
CA TYR A 92 -6.58 12.33 13.28
C TYR A 92 -6.22 11.25 14.29
N ARG A 93 -4.93 11.06 14.58
CA ARG A 93 -4.45 10.04 15.54
C ARG A 93 -5.05 10.24 16.94
N VAL A 94 -5.11 11.47 17.44
CA VAL A 94 -5.72 11.74 18.77
C VAL A 94 -7.19 11.30 18.80
N ARG A 95 -7.96 11.62 17.76
CA ARG A 95 -9.38 11.22 17.66
C ARG A 95 -9.53 9.70 17.53
N LEU A 96 -8.65 9.09 16.75
CA LEU A 96 -8.63 7.66 16.50
C LEU A 96 -8.38 6.88 17.79
N GLU A 97 -7.33 7.26 18.53
CA GLU A 97 -6.97 6.66 19.82
C GLU A 97 -8.14 6.74 20.80
N LYS A 98 -8.80 7.89 20.91
CA LYS A 98 -9.93 8.05 21.84
C LYS A 98 -11.17 7.27 21.44
N THR A 99 -11.40 7.11 20.14
CA THR A 99 -12.50 6.29 19.62
C THR A 99 -12.26 4.81 19.93
N GLU A 100 -11.03 4.33 19.74
CA GLU A 100 -10.66 2.95 20.08
C GLU A 100 -10.64 2.70 21.58
N ASP A 101 -10.14 3.64 22.39
CA ASP A 101 -10.19 3.54 23.85
C ASP A 101 -11.63 3.36 24.34
N ALA A 102 -12.58 4.12 23.78
CA ALA A 102 -13.99 3.97 24.09
C ALA A 102 -14.52 2.59 23.67
N ALA A 103 -14.22 2.15 22.45
CA ALA A 103 -14.65 0.86 21.93
C ALA A 103 -14.11 -0.32 22.75
N ARG A 104 -12.84 -0.29 23.13
CA ARG A 104 -12.21 -1.27 24.04
C ARG A 104 -12.86 -1.25 25.42
N THR A 105 -13.13 -0.07 25.97
CA THR A 105 -13.76 0.08 27.30
C THR A 105 -15.17 -0.48 27.33
N ILE A 106 -15.95 -0.27 26.27
CA ILE A 106 -17.31 -0.82 26.12
C ILE A 106 -17.26 -2.35 25.99
N ALA A 107 -16.32 -2.88 25.19
CA ALA A 107 -16.17 -4.32 24.99
C ALA A 107 -15.82 -5.11 26.29
N LEU A 108 -15.30 -4.43 27.32
CA LEU A 108 -14.99 -5.02 28.62
C LEU A 108 -16.18 -4.96 29.62
N ARG A 109 -17.34 -4.45 29.22
CA ARG A 109 -18.53 -4.39 30.08
C ARG A 109 -19.26 -5.73 30.10
N TYR A 110 -19.89 -6.01 31.23
CA TYR A 110 -20.74 -7.19 31.42
C TYR A 110 -22.16 -6.86 30.97
N PHE A 111 -22.40 -6.96 29.66
CA PHE A 111 -23.72 -6.80 29.03
C PHE A 111 -24.06 -8.01 28.16
N GLU A 112 -25.31 -8.07 27.71
CA GLU A 112 -25.76 -9.10 26.78
C GLU A 112 -24.93 -9.08 25.47
N PRO A 113 -24.54 -10.25 24.93
CA PRO A 113 -23.69 -10.33 23.74
C PRO A 113 -24.22 -9.58 22.52
N GLU A 114 -25.55 -9.59 22.30
CA GLU A 114 -26.19 -8.89 21.19
C GLU A 114 -26.03 -7.37 21.31
N LEU A 115 -26.11 -6.84 22.53
CA LEU A 115 -25.90 -5.42 22.80
C LEU A 115 -24.44 -5.04 22.53
N LEU A 116 -23.48 -5.84 23.03
CA LEU A 116 -22.06 -5.60 22.78
C LEU A 116 -21.71 -5.67 21.27
N GLY A 117 -22.34 -6.59 20.53
CA GLY A 117 -22.21 -6.67 19.08
C GLY A 117 -22.72 -5.42 18.36
N GLY A 118 -23.86 -4.87 18.80
CA GLY A 118 -24.40 -3.61 18.30
C GLY A 118 -23.47 -2.41 18.55
N GLU A 119 -22.94 -2.29 19.77
CA GLU A 119 -21.99 -1.22 20.14
C GLU A 119 -20.65 -1.33 19.40
N ASP A 120 -20.20 -2.55 19.12
CA ASP A 120 -19.01 -2.77 18.30
C ASP A 120 -19.23 -2.30 16.86
N ALA A 121 -20.39 -2.59 16.27
CA ALA A 121 -20.74 -2.11 14.94
C ALA A 121 -20.79 -0.58 14.87
N VAL A 122 -21.33 0.08 15.90
CA VAL A 122 -21.32 1.55 16.03
C VAL A 122 -19.88 2.07 16.08
N SER A 123 -19.02 1.43 16.87
CA SER A 123 -17.60 1.80 16.99
C SER A 123 -16.86 1.65 15.66
N VAL A 124 -17.12 0.58 14.92
CA VAL A 124 -16.56 0.38 13.56
C VAL A 124 -16.97 1.50 12.62
N GLU A 125 -18.23 1.92 12.65
CA GLU A 125 -18.72 2.99 11.77
C GLU A 125 -18.12 4.36 12.14
N GLN A 126 -17.95 4.64 13.43
CA GLN A 126 -17.25 5.86 13.88
C GLN A 126 -15.79 5.90 13.38
N LEU A 127 -15.07 4.78 13.46
CA LEU A 127 -13.71 4.66 12.94
C LEU A 127 -13.67 4.87 11.42
N ARG A 128 -14.61 4.26 10.68
CA ARG A 128 -14.73 4.44 9.22
C ARG A 128 -14.97 5.89 8.83
N HIS A 129 -15.88 6.56 9.53
CA HIS A 129 -16.18 7.98 9.30
C HIS A 129 -14.94 8.85 9.54
N LEU A 130 -14.20 8.58 10.62
CA LEU A 130 -12.97 9.29 10.93
C LEU A 130 -11.91 9.10 9.84
N ASP A 131 -11.73 7.87 9.35
CA ASP A 131 -10.79 7.55 8.27
C ASP A 131 -11.16 8.23 6.96
N ALA A 132 -12.44 8.18 6.58
CA ALA A 132 -12.95 8.80 5.37
C ALA A 132 -12.78 10.32 5.40
N ASN A 133 -13.10 10.96 6.54
CA ASN A 133 -12.90 12.39 6.73
C ASN A 133 -11.41 12.78 6.63
N HIS A 134 -10.52 12.02 7.28
CA HIS A 134 -9.09 12.28 7.25
C HIS A 134 -8.53 12.22 5.83
N VAL A 135 -8.82 11.12 5.13
CA VAL A 135 -8.37 10.90 3.75
C VAL A 135 -8.88 12.01 2.82
N ALA A 136 -10.18 12.33 2.86
CA ALA A 136 -10.75 13.37 2.01
C ALA A 136 -10.09 14.73 2.23
N ARG A 137 -9.73 15.06 3.48
CA ARG A 137 -9.00 16.30 3.79
C ARG A 137 -7.57 16.27 3.27
N CYS A 138 -6.85 15.15 3.38
CA CYS A 138 -5.52 15.01 2.78
C CYS A 138 -5.57 15.20 1.26
N GLU A 139 -6.54 14.58 0.59
CA GLU A 139 -6.76 14.75 -0.86
C GLU A 139 -7.06 16.21 -1.25
N GLN A 140 -7.86 16.93 -0.46
CA GLN A 140 -8.12 18.35 -0.67
C GLN A 140 -6.84 19.18 -0.63
N VAL A 141 -5.97 18.93 0.36
CA VAL A 141 -4.66 19.62 0.48
C VAL A 141 -3.78 19.31 -0.73
N ARG A 142 -3.71 18.05 -1.17
CA ARG A 142 -2.91 17.62 -2.33
C ARG A 142 -3.43 18.25 -3.62
N THR A 143 -4.74 18.22 -3.83
CA THR A 143 -5.40 18.79 -5.01
C THR A 143 -5.21 20.30 -5.09
N ALA A 144 -5.44 21.02 -3.98
CA ALA A 144 -5.21 22.46 -3.91
C ALA A 144 -3.74 22.81 -4.18
N PHE A 145 -2.80 22.03 -3.64
CA PHE A 145 -1.39 22.23 -3.91
C PHE A 145 -1.03 21.99 -5.38
N ALA A 146 -1.53 20.91 -5.98
CA ALA A 146 -1.28 20.59 -7.39
C ALA A 146 -1.83 21.70 -8.31
N ALA A 147 -3.04 22.19 -8.04
CA ALA A 147 -3.68 23.26 -8.80
C ALA A 147 -2.98 24.62 -8.65
N LEU A 148 -2.36 24.88 -7.50
CA LEU A 148 -1.65 26.14 -7.27
C LEU A 148 -0.23 26.13 -7.84
N TRP A 149 0.50 25.02 -7.63
CA TRP A 149 1.94 24.95 -7.88
C TRP A 149 2.33 24.26 -9.18
N HIS A 150 1.39 23.56 -9.83
CA HIS A 150 1.62 22.78 -11.05
C HIS A 150 2.96 21.98 -11.00
N PRO A 151 3.16 21.09 -10.01
CA PRO A 151 4.48 20.52 -9.71
C PRO A 151 5.20 19.93 -10.93
N THR A 152 4.50 19.24 -11.80
CA THR A 152 5.05 18.58 -13.00
C THR A 152 5.50 19.54 -14.09
N GLU A 153 5.03 20.79 -14.06
CA GLU A 153 5.36 21.85 -15.01
C GLU A 153 6.52 22.73 -14.50
N ARG A 154 6.90 22.61 -13.22
CA ARG A 154 8.09 23.28 -12.68
C ARG A 154 9.32 22.85 -13.46
N PRO A 155 10.18 23.78 -13.96
CA PRO A 155 11.30 23.43 -14.83
C PRO A 155 12.21 22.32 -14.30
N ALA A 156 12.57 22.36 -13.01
CA ALA A 156 13.42 21.34 -12.38
C ALA A 156 12.74 19.96 -12.33
N VAL A 157 11.43 19.92 -12.01
CA VAL A 157 10.66 18.67 -11.97
C VAL A 157 10.47 18.13 -13.39
N ALA A 158 10.07 18.97 -14.34
CA ALA A 158 9.86 18.59 -15.74
C ALA A 158 11.14 17.99 -16.36
N ARG A 159 12.31 18.62 -16.10
CA ARG A 159 13.62 18.11 -16.52
C ARG A 159 13.87 16.71 -15.97
N HIS A 160 13.70 16.50 -14.66
CA HIS A 160 13.90 15.18 -14.06
C HIS A 160 12.85 14.15 -14.51
N ARG A 161 11.60 14.56 -14.80
CA ARG A 161 10.60 13.66 -15.39
C ARG A 161 11.01 13.20 -16.80
N ALA A 162 11.58 14.08 -17.62
CA ALA A 162 12.10 13.71 -18.93
C ALA A 162 13.29 12.72 -18.82
N GLU A 163 14.21 12.95 -17.88
CA GLU A 163 15.30 12.02 -17.58
C GLU A 163 14.79 10.66 -17.09
N LEU A 164 13.79 10.65 -16.20
CA LEU A 164 13.14 9.43 -15.72
C LEU A 164 12.44 8.67 -16.85
N ALA A 165 11.75 9.37 -17.75
CA ALA A 165 11.13 8.77 -18.91
C ALA A 165 12.17 8.12 -19.83
N ALA A 166 13.33 8.76 -20.04
CA ALA A 166 14.43 8.18 -20.81
C ALA A 166 15.02 6.92 -20.17
N LEU A 167 15.14 6.88 -18.83
CA LEU A 167 15.58 5.68 -18.10
C LEU A 167 14.54 4.56 -18.11
N LEU A 168 13.25 4.91 -18.09
CA LEU A 168 12.15 3.97 -18.14
C LEU A 168 11.94 3.41 -19.55
N ALA A 169 12.22 4.16 -20.61
CA ALA A 169 11.98 3.74 -21.99
C ALA A 169 12.56 2.35 -22.34
N PRO A 170 13.83 2.02 -22.02
CA PRO A 170 14.38 0.69 -22.27
C PRO A 170 14.04 -0.36 -21.19
N ALA A 171 13.37 0.02 -20.10
CA ALA A 171 13.09 -0.89 -18.99
C ALA A 171 11.87 -1.79 -19.29
N GLU A 172 11.98 -3.08 -19.03
CA GLU A 172 10.88 -4.05 -19.21
C GLU A 172 9.92 -4.05 -18.01
N ALA A 173 10.42 -3.69 -16.82
CA ALA A 173 9.63 -3.62 -15.60
C ALA A 173 10.13 -2.54 -14.65
N VAL A 174 9.26 -2.16 -13.71
CA VAL A 174 9.56 -1.24 -12.61
C VAL A 174 9.39 -1.96 -11.29
N VAL A 175 10.44 -1.93 -10.48
CA VAL A 175 10.46 -2.49 -9.13
C VAL A 175 10.31 -1.37 -8.12
N ILE A 176 9.30 -1.45 -7.24
CA ILE A 176 9.07 -0.50 -6.15
C ILE A 176 9.29 -1.19 -4.81
N ALA A 177 10.48 -0.97 -4.26
CA ALA A 177 10.89 -1.58 -3.00
C ALA A 177 10.24 -0.95 -1.77
N GLY A 178 10.34 -1.66 -0.63
CA GLY A 178 9.96 -1.14 0.68
C GLY A 178 10.82 0.03 1.18
N GLY A 179 10.49 0.53 2.38
CA GLY A 179 11.16 1.66 3.03
C GLY A 179 10.16 2.56 3.76
N HIS A 180 10.47 3.84 3.92
CA HIS A 180 9.57 4.79 4.55
C HIS A 180 8.39 5.14 3.62
N VAL A 181 7.19 4.61 3.91
CA VAL A 181 6.01 4.72 3.02
C VAL A 181 5.58 6.14 2.69
N ALA A 182 5.57 7.06 3.68
CA ALA A 182 5.23 8.46 3.40
C ALA A 182 6.24 9.12 2.43
N SER A 183 7.54 8.88 2.62
CA SER A 183 8.59 9.40 1.73
C SER A 183 8.41 8.84 0.32
N LEU A 184 8.19 7.53 0.20
CA LEU A 184 7.92 6.85 -1.07
C LEU A 184 6.73 7.46 -1.81
N HIS A 185 5.59 7.56 -1.14
CA HIS A 185 4.35 8.12 -1.71
C HIS A 185 4.59 9.53 -2.26
N ASN A 186 5.23 10.37 -1.46
CA ASN A 186 5.55 11.75 -1.81
C ASN A 186 6.52 11.87 -3.01
N ARG A 187 7.50 10.96 -3.14
CA ARG A 187 8.43 10.96 -4.28
C ARG A 187 7.77 10.45 -5.57
N LEU A 188 6.95 9.41 -5.47
CA LEU A 188 6.18 8.89 -6.60
C LEU A 188 5.21 9.94 -7.14
N GLU A 189 4.53 10.66 -6.24
CA GLU A 189 3.62 11.77 -6.59
C GLU A 189 4.36 12.94 -7.22
N LEU A 190 5.47 13.42 -6.61
CA LEU A 190 6.22 14.59 -7.09
C LEU A 190 6.64 14.47 -8.57
N PHE A 191 7.06 13.27 -8.97
CA PHE A 191 7.50 13.01 -10.35
C PHE A 191 6.41 12.43 -11.25
N ASP A 192 5.20 12.18 -10.72
CA ASP A 192 4.14 11.45 -11.43
C ASP A 192 4.69 10.16 -12.07
N LEU A 193 5.47 9.40 -11.28
CA LEU A 193 6.25 8.30 -11.83
C LEU A 193 5.34 7.22 -12.43
N LEU A 194 4.21 6.93 -11.78
CA LEU A 194 3.27 5.91 -12.23
C LEU A 194 2.60 6.29 -13.58
N GLY A 195 2.48 7.59 -13.88
CA GLY A 195 2.12 8.06 -15.21
C GLY A 195 3.18 7.73 -16.27
N LEU A 196 4.46 7.79 -15.90
CA LEU A 196 5.61 7.48 -16.78
C LEU A 196 5.85 5.97 -16.99
N VAL A 197 5.39 5.11 -16.08
CA VAL A 197 5.57 3.64 -16.19
C VAL A 197 4.87 3.08 -17.45
N ALA A 198 3.89 3.79 -18.02
CA ALA A 198 3.12 3.37 -19.18
C ALA A 198 2.54 1.96 -18.95
N ASP A 199 2.74 1.02 -19.88
CA ASP A 199 2.25 -0.36 -19.91
C ASP A 199 3.21 -1.39 -19.27
N LYS A 200 4.25 -0.95 -18.57
CA LYS A 200 5.24 -1.89 -17.99
C LYS A 200 4.67 -2.66 -16.81
N LEU A 201 5.27 -3.82 -16.53
CA LEU A 201 5.02 -4.58 -15.30
C LEU A 201 5.55 -3.80 -14.09
N VAL A 202 4.75 -3.69 -13.03
CA VAL A 202 5.18 -3.17 -11.73
C VAL A 202 5.32 -4.32 -10.74
N ILE A 203 6.47 -4.46 -10.10
CA ILE A 203 6.70 -5.42 -9.01
C ILE A 203 6.96 -4.63 -7.73
N ALA A 204 6.22 -4.86 -6.66
CA ALA A 204 6.33 -4.04 -5.46
C ALA A 204 6.22 -4.87 -4.18
N TRP A 205 6.82 -4.42 -3.08
CA TRP A 205 6.66 -5.05 -1.76
C TRP A 205 6.76 -4.02 -0.64
N GLY A 206 6.35 -4.41 0.56
CA GLY A 206 6.41 -3.53 1.72
C GLY A 206 5.65 -2.23 1.49
N ALA A 207 6.30 -1.10 1.78
CA ALA A 207 5.78 0.22 1.47
C ALA A 207 5.41 0.42 -0.02
N GLY A 208 6.15 -0.20 -0.94
CA GLY A 208 5.85 -0.17 -2.37
C GLY A 208 4.50 -0.80 -2.69
N ALA A 209 4.17 -1.94 -2.07
CA ALA A 209 2.86 -2.55 -2.25
C ALA A 209 1.74 -1.73 -1.57
N MET A 210 2.02 -1.14 -0.40
CA MET A 210 1.05 -0.29 0.32
C MET A 210 0.63 0.93 -0.50
N VAL A 211 1.59 1.67 -1.09
CA VAL A 211 1.28 2.87 -1.89
C VAL A 211 0.49 2.56 -3.15
N LEU A 212 0.53 1.32 -3.67
CA LEU A 212 -0.23 0.93 -4.86
C LEU A 212 -1.70 0.58 -4.54
N SER A 213 -2.04 0.32 -3.28
CA SER A 213 -3.43 0.05 -2.87
C SER A 213 -4.31 1.32 -2.85
N ASP A 214 -5.60 1.18 -2.55
CA ASP A 214 -6.49 2.35 -2.41
C ASP A 214 -6.15 3.21 -1.19
N ARG A 215 -5.66 2.60 -0.11
CA ARG A 215 -5.42 3.27 1.17
C ARG A 215 -4.11 2.80 1.79
N ILE A 216 -3.31 3.75 2.25
CA ILE A 216 -2.06 3.45 2.95
C ILE A 216 -2.38 3.28 4.43
N VAL A 217 -2.35 2.03 4.93
CA VAL A 217 -2.64 1.72 6.33
C VAL A 217 -1.35 1.40 7.08
N LEU A 218 -1.00 2.22 8.07
CA LEU A 218 0.08 1.96 9.01
C LEU A 218 -0.45 1.10 10.14
N TYR A 219 0.21 -0.01 10.42
CA TYR A 219 -0.16 -0.89 11.51
C TYR A 219 1.10 -1.39 12.20
N HIS A 220 1.02 -1.51 13.52
CA HIS A 220 2.01 -2.19 14.34
C HIS A 220 1.44 -2.37 15.74
N ASP A 221 1.24 -3.61 16.18
CA ASP A 221 0.73 -3.92 17.53
C ASP A 221 1.84 -3.82 18.59
N TYR A 222 3.09 -3.78 18.15
CA TYR A 222 4.29 -3.61 18.97
C TYR A 222 5.12 -2.39 18.49
N PRO A 223 4.52 -1.19 18.41
CA PRO A 223 5.27 -0.05 17.93
C PRO A 223 6.36 0.29 18.95
N PRO A 224 7.57 0.71 18.51
CA PRO A 224 8.62 1.12 19.45
C PRO A 224 8.18 2.34 20.30
N TYR A 225 7.27 3.16 19.79
CA TYR A 225 6.63 4.29 20.47
C TYR A 225 5.22 4.55 19.91
N GLY A 226 4.26 4.96 20.74
CA GLY A 226 2.91 5.35 20.32
C GLY A 226 1.83 4.29 20.54
N SER A 227 0.63 4.53 20.02
CA SER A 227 -0.51 3.60 20.12
C SER A 227 -0.41 2.45 19.11
N ASP A 228 -0.91 1.30 19.53
CA ASP A 228 -1.10 0.06 18.78
C ASP A 228 -2.24 0.11 17.75
N ILE A 229 -3.02 1.20 17.67
CA ILE A 229 -4.09 1.29 16.68
C ILE A 229 -3.57 1.51 15.25
N ALA A 230 -4.06 0.70 14.31
CA ALA A 230 -3.83 0.90 12.88
C ALA A 230 -4.39 2.25 12.40
N GLN A 231 -3.57 3.00 11.65
CA GLN A 231 -3.83 4.35 11.17
C GLN A 231 -3.91 4.37 9.65
N VAL A 232 -4.91 5.05 9.09
CA VAL A 232 -4.87 5.46 7.68
C VAL A 232 -3.94 6.66 7.58
N LEU A 233 -2.89 6.55 6.76
CA LEU A 233 -1.96 7.64 6.47
C LEU A 233 -2.54 8.57 5.42
N ASP A 234 -2.97 8.01 4.30
CA ASP A 234 -3.43 8.73 3.11
C ASP A 234 -4.12 7.76 2.14
N THR A 235 -4.64 8.27 1.01
CA THR A 235 -4.89 7.41 -0.16
C THR A 235 -3.59 6.86 -0.73
N GLY A 236 -3.68 5.67 -1.32
CA GLY A 236 -2.65 5.21 -2.23
C GLY A 236 -3.00 5.57 -3.67
N PHE A 237 -2.19 5.09 -4.61
CA PHE A 237 -2.40 5.32 -6.04
C PHE A 237 -3.53 4.46 -6.65
N GLY A 238 -4.13 3.57 -5.85
CA GLY A 238 -5.29 2.78 -6.22
C GLY A 238 -5.06 1.80 -7.36
N LEU A 239 -3.82 1.50 -7.74
CA LEU A 239 -3.50 0.59 -8.85
C LEU A 239 -3.77 -0.89 -8.51
N ALA A 240 -3.78 -1.23 -7.22
CA ALA A 240 -4.16 -2.53 -6.66
C ALA A 240 -5.39 -2.35 -5.75
N PRO A 241 -6.59 -2.16 -6.31
CA PRO A 241 -7.77 -1.78 -5.54
C PRO A 241 -8.38 -2.97 -4.79
N GLY A 242 -9.23 -2.67 -3.81
CA GLY A 242 -10.02 -3.66 -3.07
C GLY A 242 -9.20 -4.48 -2.07
N VAL A 243 -7.96 -4.09 -1.79
CA VAL A 243 -7.11 -4.74 -0.78
C VAL A 243 -6.47 -3.71 0.15
N VAL A 244 -6.25 -4.13 1.40
CA VAL A 244 -5.35 -3.46 2.35
C VAL A 244 -4.15 -4.38 2.55
N VAL A 245 -2.99 -3.93 2.06
CA VAL A 245 -1.74 -4.67 2.17
C VAL A 245 -1.08 -4.41 3.52
N LEU A 246 -0.76 -5.48 4.24
CA LEU A 246 -0.12 -5.46 5.57
C LEU A 246 1.23 -6.18 5.49
N PRO A 247 2.36 -5.48 5.27
CA PRO A 247 3.66 -6.13 5.14
C PRO A 247 4.21 -6.70 6.45
N ASP A 248 4.78 -7.90 6.40
CA ASP A 248 5.40 -8.61 7.54
C ASP A 248 4.48 -8.80 8.77
N PRO A 249 3.22 -9.26 8.61
CA PRO A 249 2.27 -9.38 9.73
C PRO A 249 2.81 -10.30 10.83
N SER A 250 3.57 -11.34 10.51
CA SER A 250 4.16 -12.25 11.52
C SER A 250 5.10 -11.56 12.51
N ARG A 251 5.59 -10.35 12.19
CA ARG A 251 6.46 -9.55 13.08
C ARG A 251 5.75 -8.37 13.72
N ARG A 252 4.56 -8.02 13.24
CA ARG A 252 3.91 -6.73 13.56
C ARG A 252 2.52 -6.88 14.14
N LEU A 253 1.88 -8.02 13.95
CA LEU A 253 0.53 -8.30 14.39
C LEU A 253 0.55 -9.30 15.54
N ASN A 254 -0.27 -9.05 16.56
CA ASN A 254 -0.54 -9.95 17.65
C ASN A 254 -1.73 -10.85 17.27
N PRO A 255 -1.52 -12.13 16.93
CA PRO A 255 -2.59 -13.02 16.49
C PRO A 255 -3.60 -13.36 17.60
N ASP A 256 -3.25 -13.16 18.86
CA ASP A 256 -4.11 -13.50 20.01
C ASP A 256 -5.19 -12.43 20.28
N THR A 257 -5.29 -11.41 19.41
CA THR A 257 -6.24 -10.30 19.54
C THR A 257 -7.41 -10.43 18.57
N GLY A 258 -8.06 -11.59 18.53
CA GLY A 258 -9.19 -11.89 17.64
C GLY A 258 -10.23 -10.76 17.52
N PRO A 259 -10.75 -10.19 18.62
CA PRO A 259 -11.67 -9.05 18.55
C PRO A 259 -11.08 -7.79 17.89
N ALA A 260 -9.80 -7.49 18.09
CA ALA A 260 -9.12 -6.35 17.44
C ALA A 260 -8.93 -6.60 15.95
N ILE A 261 -8.56 -7.82 15.55
CA ILE A 261 -8.47 -8.24 14.15
C ILE A 261 -9.84 -8.12 13.48
N ALA A 262 -10.90 -8.58 14.16
CA ALA A 262 -12.27 -8.52 13.66
C ALA A 262 -12.72 -7.07 13.45
N ARG A 263 -12.48 -6.19 14.44
CA ARG A 263 -12.77 -4.75 14.35
C ARG A 263 -11.99 -4.09 13.21
N PHE A 264 -10.70 -4.40 13.08
CA PHE A 264 -9.84 -3.90 12.01
C PHE A 264 -10.35 -4.32 10.62
N ALA A 265 -10.61 -5.61 10.43
CA ALA A 265 -11.11 -6.14 9.16
C ALA A 265 -12.50 -5.57 8.80
N ARG A 266 -13.40 -5.45 9.78
CA ARG A 266 -14.70 -4.76 9.58
C ARG A 266 -14.50 -3.29 9.22
N ARG A 267 -13.62 -2.56 9.92
CA ARG A 267 -13.29 -1.15 9.61
C ARG A 267 -12.82 -0.97 8.17
N MET A 268 -11.99 -1.88 7.66
CA MET A 268 -11.44 -1.81 6.30
C MET A 268 -12.36 -2.37 5.21
N ALA A 269 -13.39 -3.15 5.56
CA ALA A 269 -14.32 -3.70 4.59
C ALA A 269 -14.98 -2.57 3.74
N PRO A 270 -15.18 -2.80 2.43
CA PRO A 270 -15.15 -4.10 1.73
C PRO A 270 -13.75 -4.57 1.27
N ALA A 271 -12.68 -3.83 1.56
CA ALA A 271 -11.34 -4.25 1.14
C ALA A 271 -10.87 -5.52 1.87
N LEU A 272 -10.18 -6.41 1.14
CA LEU A 272 -9.55 -7.61 1.72
C LEU A 272 -8.30 -7.22 2.50
N CYS A 273 -8.24 -7.56 3.78
CA CYS A 273 -7.07 -7.31 4.63
C CYS A 273 -6.06 -8.45 4.48
N LEU A 274 -4.98 -8.21 3.73
CA LEU A 274 -4.02 -9.23 3.33
C LEU A 274 -2.65 -8.98 3.95
N GLY A 275 -2.27 -9.87 4.85
CA GLY A 275 -0.95 -10.02 5.42
C GLY A 275 0.05 -10.57 4.41
N MET A 276 1.15 -9.83 4.20
CA MET A 276 2.19 -10.10 3.21
C MET A 276 3.51 -10.49 3.89
N ASP A 277 3.59 -11.72 4.40
CA ASP A 277 4.85 -12.35 4.80
C ASP A 277 5.68 -12.77 3.58
N ALA A 278 6.90 -13.30 3.77
CA ALA A 278 7.89 -13.49 2.69
C ALA A 278 7.39 -14.28 1.47
N ASP A 279 6.50 -15.25 1.68
CA ASP A 279 5.93 -16.12 0.65
C ASP A 279 4.63 -15.57 0.05
N ALA A 280 4.12 -14.42 0.50
CA ALA A 280 2.88 -13.86 -0.04
C ALA A 280 3.08 -13.23 -1.43
N ARG A 281 2.05 -13.31 -2.28
CA ARG A 281 2.06 -12.69 -3.61
C ARG A 281 0.64 -12.38 -4.05
N LEU A 282 0.41 -11.18 -4.57
CA LEU A 282 -0.83 -10.78 -5.24
C LEU A 282 -0.51 -10.35 -6.66
N GLU A 283 -1.35 -10.75 -7.61
CA GLU A 283 -1.24 -10.37 -9.01
C GLU A 283 -2.49 -9.63 -9.46
N PHE A 284 -2.29 -8.43 -9.97
CA PHE A 284 -3.34 -7.60 -10.54
C PHE A 284 -3.11 -7.42 -12.04
N ARG A 285 -4.19 -7.53 -12.81
CA ARG A 285 -4.25 -7.16 -14.24
C ARG A 285 -5.47 -6.29 -14.44
N ASP A 286 -5.32 -5.18 -15.17
CA ASP A 286 -6.39 -4.19 -15.36
C ASP A 286 -7.05 -3.76 -14.03
N ARG A 287 -6.22 -3.59 -12.98
CA ARG A 287 -6.64 -3.25 -11.61
C ARG A 287 -7.59 -4.28 -10.98
N ARG A 288 -7.59 -5.53 -11.44
CA ARG A 288 -8.36 -6.64 -10.85
C ARG A 288 -7.40 -7.66 -10.29
N LEU A 289 -7.66 -8.12 -9.08
CA LEU A 289 -6.94 -9.24 -8.47
C LEU A 289 -7.27 -10.52 -9.25
N VAL A 290 -6.28 -11.09 -9.92
CA VAL A 290 -6.45 -12.31 -10.74
C VAL A 290 -5.90 -13.56 -10.07
N ALA A 291 -4.85 -13.39 -9.26
CA ALA A 291 -4.27 -14.45 -8.45
C ALA A 291 -3.70 -13.88 -7.16
N GLY A 292 -3.70 -14.65 -6.09
CA GLY A 292 -3.18 -14.21 -4.81
C GLY A 292 -2.91 -15.34 -3.84
N ARG A 293 -1.95 -15.14 -2.96
CA ARG A 293 -1.71 -15.94 -1.76
C ARG A 293 -1.18 -15.03 -0.65
N GLY A 294 -1.60 -15.27 0.58
CA GLY A 294 -1.19 -14.51 1.75
C GLY A 294 -2.02 -14.85 2.97
N ARG A 295 -1.94 -14.02 4.01
CA ARG A 295 -2.75 -14.21 5.22
C ARG A 295 -3.98 -13.32 5.19
N HIS A 296 -5.18 -13.87 5.28
CA HIS A 296 -6.41 -13.08 5.26
C HIS A 296 -6.88 -12.81 6.69
N LEU A 297 -6.91 -11.54 7.08
CA LEU A 297 -7.53 -11.08 8.32
C LEU A 297 -9.03 -10.93 8.08
N ARG A 298 -9.81 -11.84 8.67
CA ARG A 298 -11.25 -11.93 8.45
C ARG A 298 -12.04 -11.07 9.43
N GLN A 299 -13.28 -10.75 9.05
CA GLN A 299 -14.19 -9.93 9.86
C GLN A 299 -14.71 -10.63 11.13
N ASP A 300 -14.49 -11.93 11.26
CA ASP A 300 -14.75 -12.73 12.47
C ASP A 300 -13.55 -12.78 13.43
N GLY A 301 -12.42 -12.16 13.07
CA GLY A 301 -11.21 -12.13 13.88
C GLY A 301 -10.24 -13.26 13.63
N VAL A 302 -10.57 -14.18 12.72
CA VAL A 302 -9.67 -15.28 12.33
C VAL A 302 -8.64 -14.78 11.30
N VAL A 303 -7.38 -15.17 11.49
CA VAL A 303 -6.34 -15.03 10.47
C VAL A 303 -6.23 -16.34 9.71
N ASP A 304 -6.69 -16.38 8.47
CA ASP A 304 -6.49 -17.54 7.58
C ASP A 304 -5.06 -17.46 6.99
N PRO A 305 -4.13 -18.37 7.38
CA PRO A 305 -2.75 -18.31 6.94
C PRO A 305 -2.56 -18.82 5.51
N SER A 306 -3.57 -19.48 4.93
CA SER A 306 -3.51 -20.21 3.67
C SER A 306 -4.44 -19.63 2.61
N TRP A 307 -4.82 -18.36 2.77
CA TRP A 307 -5.73 -17.72 1.85
C TRP A 307 -5.12 -17.67 0.46
N THR A 308 -5.90 -18.12 -0.52
CA THR A 308 -5.56 -18.03 -1.93
C THR A 308 -6.72 -17.46 -2.72
N ALA A 309 -6.40 -16.70 -3.76
CA ALA A 309 -7.32 -16.31 -4.80
C ALA A 309 -6.80 -16.88 -6.12
N ALA A 310 -7.64 -17.63 -6.81
CA ALA A 310 -7.48 -17.92 -8.22
C ALA A 310 -8.79 -17.52 -8.89
N VAL A 311 -8.79 -16.46 -9.69
CA VAL A 311 -9.94 -16.23 -10.58
C VAL A 311 -9.76 -17.18 -11.74
N LEU A 312 -10.57 -18.23 -11.78
CA LEU A 312 -10.77 -19.05 -12.99
C LEU A 312 -11.02 -18.08 -14.15
N ALA A 313 -10.27 -18.24 -15.24
CA ALA A 313 -10.50 -17.47 -16.46
C ALA A 313 -12.01 -17.47 -16.80
N PRO A 314 -12.59 -16.36 -17.28
CA PRO A 314 -13.99 -16.34 -17.70
C PRO A 314 -14.15 -17.32 -18.86
N GLY A 315 -14.68 -18.50 -18.58
CA GLY A 315 -14.79 -19.58 -19.56
C GLY A 315 -15.13 -20.98 -19.03
N LEU A 316 -15.13 -21.22 -17.72
CA LEU A 316 -15.49 -22.55 -17.17
C LEU A 316 -16.43 -22.48 -15.95
N ALA A 317 -17.41 -21.57 -15.99
CA ALA A 317 -18.54 -21.55 -15.05
C ALA A 317 -19.86 -21.76 -15.80
N ALA A 318 -19.94 -22.89 -16.49
CA ALA A 318 -21.19 -23.46 -16.99
C ALA A 318 -20.93 -24.95 -17.21
N LEU A 319 -21.22 -25.75 -16.19
CA LEU A 319 -21.56 -27.19 -16.22
C LEU A 319 -21.32 -27.73 -14.80
N GLY A 320 -22.40 -27.81 -14.02
CA GLY A 320 -22.35 -28.44 -12.70
C GLY A 320 -23.40 -27.95 -11.73
N ASP A 321 -24.64 -27.75 -12.18
CA ASP A 321 -25.79 -27.85 -11.26
C ASP A 321 -27.00 -28.31 -12.07
N SER A 322 -27.08 -29.62 -12.25
CA SER A 322 -28.24 -30.33 -12.80
C SER A 322 -28.20 -31.77 -12.28
N ALA A 323 -29.32 -32.19 -11.68
CA ALA A 323 -29.60 -33.42 -10.91
C ALA A 323 -29.26 -33.28 -9.41
N GLU A 324 -30.19 -33.44 -8.46
CA GLU A 324 -31.28 -34.41 -8.40
C GLU A 324 -32.55 -33.83 -7.72
N GLU A 325 -33.69 -33.86 -8.41
CA GLU A 325 -34.99 -34.07 -7.78
C GLU A 325 -35.31 -35.57 -7.85
N LEU A 326 -35.38 -36.23 -6.69
CA LEU A 326 -35.94 -37.57 -6.55
C LEU A 326 -37.40 -37.46 -6.08
N PRO A 327 -38.33 -38.21 -6.68
CA PRO A 327 -39.76 -38.06 -6.43
C PRO A 327 -40.20 -38.78 -5.14
N ARG A 328 -41.23 -38.22 -4.49
CA ARG A 328 -42.23 -38.98 -3.75
C ARG A 328 -43.60 -38.59 -4.28
#